data_AF-A0A3M8BGT6-F1
#
_entry.id   AF-A0A3M8BGT6-F1
#
_cell.length_a   1.000
_cell.length_b   1.000
_cell.length_c   1.000
_cell.angle_alpha   90.00
_cell.angle_beta   90.00
_cell.angle_gamma   90.00
#
_symmetry.space_group_name_H-M   'P 1'
#
loop_
_entity.id
_entity.type
_entity.pdbx_description
1 polymer ?
#
loop_
_entity_poly.entity_id
_entity_poly.type
_entity_poly.pdbx_seq_one_letter_code
_entity_poly.pdbx_strand_id
1 'polypeptide(L)'
;MENKQTTFYRKYPRTFHLPWSRSKTDDDRILRDTSHFVGKEIVVTEKLDGENTSLYRDYMHARSIDSRDHPSRHWVKMLHGSIAHLLPPGYRICGENVFAKHSIGYAELTSYFYLFSVWDDQNVCLGWDDTVEWAELLGLKTPPVLYRGPWDEEKVKACYTRQSVFGGEQEGYVVRLTTSFAYADFKYSAAKFVRKNHVQTDQHWMAKAVEPNMLKLE
;
A
#
# COMPACT_ATOMS: atom_id res chain seq x y z
N MET A 1 -34.69 -2.38 6.84
CA MET A 1 -33.64 -1.94 7.78
C MET A 1 -32.60 -3.04 7.80
N GLU A 2 -31.57 -2.93 6.96
CA GLU A 2 -30.53 -3.96 6.88
C GLU A 2 -29.66 -3.89 8.15
N ASN A 3 -29.61 -5.01 8.87
CA ASN A 3 -28.59 -5.28 9.87
C ASN A 3 -27.22 -5.17 9.17
N LYS A 4 -26.55 -4.03 9.33
CA LYS A 4 -25.12 -3.92 9.05
C LYS A 4 -24.42 -4.83 10.05
N GLN A 5 -24.21 -6.07 9.66
CA GLN A 5 -23.31 -6.98 10.32
C GLN A 5 -21.96 -6.25 10.39
N THR A 6 -21.58 -5.79 11.58
CA THR A 6 -20.28 -5.18 11.82
C THR A 6 -19.24 -6.25 11.51
N THR A 7 -18.70 -6.24 10.29
CA THR A 7 -17.58 -7.11 9.95
C THR A 7 -16.43 -6.70 10.87
N PHE A 8 -15.89 -7.66 11.62
CA PHE A 8 -14.68 -7.46 12.42
C PHE A 8 -13.52 -6.95 11.57
N TYR A 9 -13.47 -7.39 10.31
CA TYR A 9 -12.52 -6.95 9.29
C TYR A 9 -12.86 -5.59 8.71
N ARG A 10 -11.82 -4.81 8.41
CA ARG A 10 -11.91 -3.46 7.87
C ARG A 10 -11.19 -3.37 6.53
N LYS A 11 -11.80 -2.67 5.57
CA LYS A 11 -11.11 -2.27 4.33
C LYS A 11 -9.95 -1.34 4.67
N TYR A 12 -8.88 -1.40 3.87
CA TYR A 12 -7.88 -0.34 3.92
C TYR A 12 -8.49 1.00 3.46
N PRO A 13 -8.24 2.12 4.16
CA PRO A 13 -8.77 3.42 3.75
C PRO A 13 -8.35 3.80 2.33
N ARG A 14 -9.22 4.54 1.62
CA ARG A 14 -8.87 5.09 0.32
C ARG A 14 -7.83 6.20 0.51
N THR A 15 -6.63 6.03 -0.05
CA THR A 15 -5.61 7.08 -0.11
C THR A 15 -5.99 8.15 -1.13
N PHE A 16 -6.02 9.40 -0.69
CA PHE A 16 -6.39 10.52 -1.54
C PHE A 16 -5.19 10.95 -2.39
N HIS A 17 -5.46 11.46 -3.58
CA HIS A 17 -4.46 12.01 -4.47
C HIS A 17 -3.95 13.35 -3.95
N LEU A 18 -2.64 13.56 -4.04
CA LEU A 18 -2.04 14.87 -3.88
C LEU A 18 -2.56 15.83 -4.96
N PRO A 19 -2.63 17.15 -4.70
CA PRO A 19 -3.20 18.13 -5.62
C PRO A 19 -2.57 18.11 -7.03
N TRP A 20 -1.29 17.74 -7.12
CA TRP A 20 -0.54 17.65 -8.39
C TRP A 20 -0.52 16.24 -9.01
N SER A 21 -1.25 15.27 -8.47
CA SER A 21 -1.37 13.93 -9.05
C SER A 21 -2.10 13.96 -10.40
N ARG A 22 -1.60 13.19 -11.37
CA ARG A 22 -1.95 13.37 -12.80
C ARG A 22 -2.81 12.25 -13.42
N SER A 23 -3.05 11.14 -12.72
CA SER A 23 -4.09 10.15 -13.07
C SER A 23 -5.38 10.47 -12.33
N LYS A 24 -6.49 10.58 -13.05
CA LYS A 24 -7.84 10.78 -12.49
C LYS A 24 -8.79 9.79 -13.14
N THR A 25 -9.36 8.91 -12.33
CA THR A 25 -10.63 8.24 -12.64
C THR A 25 -11.74 8.92 -11.84
N ASP A 26 -13.01 8.71 -12.21
CA ASP A 26 -14.16 9.34 -11.53
C ASP A 26 -14.27 8.98 -10.03
N ASP A 27 -13.62 7.88 -9.61
CA ASP A 27 -13.57 7.41 -8.22
C ASP A 27 -12.45 8.05 -7.37
N ASP A 28 -11.55 8.82 -7.97
CA ASP A 28 -10.39 9.35 -7.27
C ASP A 28 -10.74 10.59 -6.44
N ARG A 29 -10.44 10.52 -5.14
CA ARG A 29 -10.54 11.65 -4.21
C ARG A 29 -9.23 12.40 -4.23
N ILE A 30 -9.27 13.71 -4.43
CA ILE A 30 -8.10 14.60 -4.43
C ILE A 30 -8.13 15.45 -3.17
N LEU A 31 -6.98 15.63 -2.52
CA LEU A 31 -6.81 16.60 -1.43
C LEU A 31 -7.00 18.02 -1.97
N ARG A 32 -7.63 18.88 -1.17
CA ARG A 32 -7.75 20.30 -1.51
C ARG A 32 -6.42 21.03 -1.37
N ASP A 33 -5.67 20.68 -0.34
CA ASP A 33 -4.37 21.22 0.00
C ASP A 33 -3.58 20.20 0.83
N THR A 34 -2.32 20.52 1.11
CA THR A 34 -1.38 19.69 1.88
C THR A 34 -1.06 20.28 3.27
N SER A 35 -1.86 21.23 3.75
CA SER A 35 -1.61 21.97 5.00
C SER A 35 -1.46 21.07 6.22
N HIS A 36 -2.16 19.93 6.23
CA HIS A 36 -2.11 18.94 7.31
C HIS A 36 -0.75 18.23 7.45
N PHE A 37 0.15 18.35 6.48
CA PHE A 37 1.53 17.86 6.57
C PHE A 37 2.51 18.94 7.05
N VAL A 38 2.18 20.23 6.93
CA VAL A 38 3.09 21.33 7.25
C VAL A 38 3.54 21.25 8.70
N GLY A 39 4.84 21.35 8.93
CA GLY A 39 5.46 21.27 10.26
C GLY A 39 5.54 19.86 10.86
N LYS A 40 5.17 18.82 10.11
CA LYS A 40 5.26 17.41 10.56
C LYS A 40 6.36 16.66 9.84
N GLU A 41 6.85 15.60 10.46
CA GLU A 41 7.71 14.62 9.80
C GLU A 41 6.87 13.63 8.98
N ILE A 42 7.33 13.35 7.77
CA ILE A 42 6.71 12.45 6.81
C ILE A 42 7.72 11.43 6.30
N VAL A 43 7.19 10.33 5.78
CA VAL A 43 7.92 9.39 4.94
C VAL A 43 7.23 9.30 3.58
N VAL A 44 8.04 9.27 2.53
CA VAL A 44 7.61 9.04 1.15
C VAL A 44 8.14 7.68 0.74
N THR A 45 7.25 6.79 0.33
CA THR A 45 7.61 5.48 -0.20
C THR A 45 7.25 5.39 -1.67
N GLU A 46 7.97 4.56 -2.43
CA GLU A 46 7.55 4.22 -3.78
C GLU A 46 6.16 3.57 -3.73
N LYS A 47 5.29 3.99 -4.65
CA LYS A 47 4.01 3.33 -4.85
C LYS A 47 4.23 2.19 -5.83
N LEU A 48 4.06 0.97 -5.36
CA LEU A 48 4.10 -0.22 -6.22
C LEU A 48 2.72 -0.48 -6.83
N ASP A 49 2.74 -1.03 -8.04
CA ASP A 49 1.56 -1.38 -8.83
C ASP A 49 1.23 -2.86 -8.64
N GLY A 50 0.35 -3.14 -7.67
CA GLY A 50 -0.12 -4.48 -7.38
C GLY A 50 -1.53 -4.48 -6.80
N GLU A 51 -1.75 -5.37 -5.85
CA GLU A 51 -3.02 -5.52 -5.17
C GLU A 51 -2.87 -5.31 -3.65
N ASN A 52 -3.50 -4.25 -3.16
CA ASN A 52 -3.70 -4.04 -1.72
C ASN A 52 -4.25 -5.30 -1.04
N THR A 53 -3.54 -5.79 -0.04
CA THR A 53 -3.89 -6.99 0.72
C THR A 53 -3.74 -6.73 2.21
N SER A 54 -4.76 -7.08 2.98
CA SER A 54 -4.80 -6.99 4.45
C SER A 54 -4.75 -8.38 5.06
N LEU A 55 -3.86 -8.57 6.02
CA LEU A 55 -3.64 -9.83 6.73
C LEU A 55 -3.93 -9.62 8.22
N TYR A 56 -4.82 -10.45 8.77
CA TYR A 56 -5.17 -10.55 10.19
C TYR A 56 -4.65 -11.88 10.72
N ARG A 57 -4.77 -12.14 12.02
CA ARG A 57 -4.42 -13.45 12.59
C ARG A 57 -5.23 -14.61 11.99
N ASP A 58 -6.49 -14.37 11.69
CA ASP A 58 -7.49 -15.38 11.34
C ASP A 58 -8.07 -15.21 9.94
N TYR A 59 -7.68 -14.15 9.22
CA TYR A 59 -8.26 -13.82 7.93
C TYR A 59 -7.33 -13.02 7.04
N MET A 60 -7.59 -13.05 5.74
CA MET A 60 -6.99 -12.13 4.79
C MET A 60 -7.98 -11.72 3.71
N HIS A 61 -7.82 -10.51 3.20
CA HIS A 61 -8.62 -10.02 2.09
C HIS A 61 -7.84 -9.03 1.23
N ALA A 62 -8.22 -8.88 -0.04
CA ALA A 62 -7.66 -7.83 -0.90
C ALA A 62 -8.38 -6.49 -0.61
N ARG A 63 -8.63 -5.65 -1.62
CA ARG A 63 -9.36 -4.37 -1.41
C ARG A 63 -10.79 -4.56 -0.88
N SER A 64 -11.48 -5.60 -1.32
CA SER A 64 -12.82 -5.94 -0.84
C SER A 64 -12.72 -7.00 0.26
N ILE A 65 -13.53 -6.88 1.32
CA ILE A 65 -13.49 -7.83 2.44
C ILE A 65 -13.88 -9.23 1.94
N ASP A 66 -14.82 -9.31 1.01
CA ASP A 66 -15.33 -10.53 0.37
C ASP A 66 -14.55 -10.93 -0.90
N SER A 67 -13.28 -10.50 -1.02
CA SER A 67 -12.43 -10.86 -2.15
C SER A 67 -12.34 -12.37 -2.34
N ARG A 68 -12.71 -12.83 -3.55
CA ARG A 68 -12.69 -14.25 -3.93
C ARG A 68 -11.26 -14.80 -4.03
N ASP A 69 -11.13 -16.11 -4.19
CA ASP A 69 -9.85 -16.69 -4.55
C ASP A 69 -9.38 -16.24 -5.95
N HIS A 70 -8.06 -16.16 -6.15
CA HIS A 70 -7.44 -15.88 -7.44
C HIS A 70 -5.96 -16.33 -7.44
N PRO A 71 -5.42 -16.93 -8.52
CA PRO A 71 -4.05 -17.43 -8.56
C PRO A 71 -2.96 -16.41 -8.19
N SER A 72 -3.17 -15.12 -8.51
CA SER A 72 -2.23 -14.04 -8.12
C SER A 72 -2.10 -13.85 -6.60
N ARG A 73 -3.00 -14.43 -5.80
CA ARG A 73 -3.05 -14.32 -4.34
C ARG A 73 -2.43 -15.54 -3.65
N HIS A 74 -2.09 -16.60 -4.36
CA HIS A 74 -1.62 -17.85 -3.75
C HIS A 74 -0.30 -17.66 -3.00
N TRP A 75 0.63 -16.85 -3.53
CA TRP A 75 1.89 -16.56 -2.84
C TRP A 75 1.67 -15.85 -1.51
N VAL A 76 0.85 -14.79 -1.49
CA VAL A 76 0.55 -14.05 -0.24
C VAL A 76 -0.29 -14.88 0.74
N LYS A 77 -1.11 -15.84 0.26
CA LYS A 77 -1.79 -16.82 1.12
C LYS A 77 -0.81 -17.75 1.82
N MET A 78 0.21 -18.24 1.12
CA MET A 78 1.26 -19.07 1.73
C MET A 78 2.08 -18.28 2.75
N LEU A 79 2.44 -17.04 2.41
CA LEU A 79 3.06 -16.12 3.36
C LEU A 79 2.18 -15.91 4.60
N HIS A 80 0.90 -15.63 4.40
CA HIS A 80 -0.04 -15.43 5.50
C HIS A 80 -0.10 -16.66 6.40
N GLY A 81 -0.18 -17.87 5.84
CA GLY A 81 -0.15 -19.12 6.60
C GLY A 81 1.09 -19.30 7.48
N SER A 82 2.25 -18.75 7.09
CA SER A 82 3.48 -18.82 7.90
C SER A 82 3.58 -17.75 8.98
N ILE A 83 2.95 -16.58 8.81
CA ILE A 83 3.10 -15.45 9.76
C ILE A 83 1.84 -15.12 10.56
N ALA A 84 0.66 -15.61 10.17
CA ALA A 84 -0.63 -15.20 10.75
C ALA A 84 -0.68 -15.40 12.27
N HIS A 85 -0.15 -16.52 12.76
CA HIS A 85 -0.14 -16.86 14.17
C HIS A 85 0.71 -15.91 15.04
N LEU A 86 1.63 -15.17 14.42
CA LEU A 86 2.46 -14.15 15.09
C LEU A 86 1.72 -12.82 15.29
N LEU A 87 0.62 -12.59 14.56
CA LEU A 87 -0.17 -11.38 14.71
C LEU A 87 -1.03 -11.47 15.98
N PRO A 88 -1.02 -10.43 16.85
CA PRO A 88 -1.94 -10.35 17.98
C PRO A 88 -3.41 -10.35 17.52
N PRO A 89 -4.36 -10.82 18.36
CA PRO A 89 -5.78 -10.67 18.06
C PRO A 89 -6.14 -9.19 17.83
N GLY A 90 -6.95 -8.91 16.81
CA GLY A 90 -7.37 -7.55 16.46
C GLY A 90 -6.37 -6.75 15.63
N TYR A 91 -5.10 -7.16 15.58
CA TYR A 91 -4.10 -6.51 14.72
C TYR A 91 -4.32 -6.90 13.26
N ARG A 92 -3.93 -5.98 12.37
CA ARG A 92 -3.82 -6.26 10.94
C ARG A 92 -2.61 -5.57 10.34
N ILE A 93 -2.01 -6.22 9.37
CA ILE A 93 -0.99 -5.64 8.52
C ILE A 93 -1.55 -5.45 7.11
N CYS A 94 -1.26 -4.32 6.49
CA CYS A 94 -1.67 -4.04 5.11
C CYS A 94 -0.42 -3.81 4.27
N GLY A 95 -0.37 -4.48 3.13
CA GLY A 95 0.73 -4.37 2.18
C GLY A 95 0.27 -4.51 0.74
N GLU A 96 1.19 -4.34 -0.18
CA GLU A 96 0.96 -4.50 -1.61
C GLU A 96 1.43 -5.89 -2.05
N ASN A 97 0.51 -6.71 -2.54
CA ASN A 97 0.82 -7.97 -3.22
C ASN A 97 1.17 -7.65 -4.68
N VAL A 98 2.43 -7.85 -5.04
CA VAL A 98 2.97 -7.57 -6.38
C VAL A 98 3.41 -8.85 -7.08
N PHE A 99 2.87 -10.01 -6.69
CA PHE A 99 3.18 -11.28 -7.37
C PHE A 99 2.82 -11.24 -8.86
N ALA A 100 1.60 -10.82 -9.20
CA ALA A 100 1.18 -10.68 -10.58
C ALA A 100 1.51 -9.28 -11.10
N LYS A 101 2.03 -9.22 -12.32
CA LYS A 101 2.16 -7.99 -13.08
C LYS A 101 0.79 -7.39 -13.34
N HIS A 102 0.66 -6.11 -13.02
CA HIS A 102 -0.50 -5.29 -13.34
C HIS A 102 -0.20 -4.47 -14.61
N SER A 103 -0.08 -3.15 -14.47
CA SER A 103 0.30 -2.25 -15.57
C SER A 103 1.82 -2.11 -15.68
N ILE A 104 2.54 -2.26 -14.56
CA ILE A 104 4.00 -2.24 -14.50
C ILE A 104 4.52 -3.66 -14.24
N GLY A 105 5.51 -4.08 -15.04
CA GLY A 105 6.28 -5.29 -14.80
C GLY A 105 7.55 -4.96 -14.04
N TYR A 106 7.80 -5.69 -12.94
CA TYR A 106 9.00 -5.54 -12.12
C TYR A 106 9.96 -6.70 -12.37
N ALA A 107 11.26 -6.38 -12.46
CA ALA A 107 12.31 -7.35 -12.75
C ALA A 107 13.24 -7.62 -11.56
N GLU A 108 13.27 -6.71 -10.58
CA GLU A 108 14.24 -6.73 -9.49
C GLU A 108 13.57 -6.65 -8.11
N LEU A 109 12.36 -7.23 -7.96
CA LEU A 109 11.67 -7.24 -6.67
C LEU A 109 12.49 -7.98 -5.61
N THR A 110 12.45 -7.48 -4.39
CA THR A 110 13.04 -8.13 -3.19
C THR A 110 12.05 -9.00 -2.41
N SER A 111 10.76 -8.90 -2.72
CA SER A 111 9.66 -9.68 -2.15
C SER A 111 8.45 -9.57 -3.08
N TYR A 112 7.46 -10.46 -2.95
CA TYR A 112 6.16 -10.29 -3.61
C TYR A 112 5.10 -9.63 -2.73
N PHE A 113 5.42 -9.37 -1.46
CA PHE A 113 4.56 -8.60 -0.56
C PHE A 113 5.37 -7.53 0.18
N TYR A 114 4.87 -6.30 0.13
CA TYR A 114 5.49 -5.14 0.74
C TYR A 114 4.57 -4.50 1.79
N LEU A 115 4.94 -4.59 3.06
CA LEU A 115 4.22 -4.03 4.19
C LEU A 115 4.33 -2.50 4.20
N PHE A 116 3.20 -1.79 4.16
CA PHE A 116 3.19 -0.31 4.23
C PHE A 116 2.45 0.26 5.45
N SER A 117 1.67 -0.54 6.17
CA SER A 117 1.01 -0.10 7.41
C SER A 117 0.65 -1.26 8.33
N VAL A 118 0.77 -1.03 9.63
CA VAL A 118 0.29 -1.94 10.69
C VAL A 118 -0.76 -1.21 11.50
N TRP A 119 -1.82 -1.91 11.88
CA TRP A 119 -2.92 -1.37 12.65
C TRP A 119 -3.20 -2.25 13.85
N ASP A 120 -3.37 -1.62 15.00
CA ASP A 120 -3.70 -2.30 16.25
C ASP A 120 -5.20 -2.66 16.36
N ASP A 121 -5.53 -3.28 17.49
CA ASP A 121 -6.89 -3.68 17.87
C ASP A 121 -7.84 -2.49 18.12
N GLN A 122 -7.29 -1.30 18.35
CA GLN A 122 -8.03 -0.03 18.47
C GLN A 122 -8.22 0.69 17.13
N ASN A 123 -7.77 0.07 16.03
CA ASN A 123 -7.86 0.62 14.68
C ASN A 123 -7.06 1.93 14.52
N VAL A 124 -5.92 2.02 15.19
CA VAL A 124 -4.90 3.05 15.03
C VAL A 124 -3.79 2.49 14.14
N CYS A 125 -3.40 3.24 13.11
CA CYS A 125 -2.23 2.92 12.32
C CYS A 125 -1.00 3.27 13.15
N LEU A 126 -0.09 2.32 13.33
CA LEU A 126 1.16 2.53 14.05
C LEU A 126 2.07 3.50 13.29
N GLY A 127 3.07 4.03 14.02
CA GLY A 127 4.10 4.89 13.44
C GLY A 127 4.88 4.18 12.33
N TRP A 128 5.64 4.95 11.54
CA TRP A 128 6.46 4.37 10.48
C TRP A 128 7.57 3.50 11.05
N ASP A 129 8.21 3.94 12.14
CA ASP A 129 9.27 3.17 12.80
C ASP A 129 8.73 1.83 13.33
N ASP A 130 7.59 1.84 14.02
CA ASP A 130 6.92 0.61 14.43
C ASP A 130 6.55 -0.26 13.21
N THR A 131 6.11 0.35 12.10
CA THR A 131 5.79 -0.39 10.86
C THR A 131 7.02 -1.12 10.32
N VAL A 132 8.19 -0.48 10.37
CA VAL A 132 9.47 -1.07 9.94
C VAL A 132 9.90 -2.17 10.91
N GLU A 133 9.80 -1.95 12.22
CA GLU A 133 10.09 -2.98 13.23
C GLU A 133 9.20 -4.22 13.05
N TRP A 134 7.89 -4.04 12.81
CA TRP A 134 6.99 -5.13 12.46
C TRP A 134 7.39 -5.86 11.18
N ALA A 135 7.87 -5.13 10.17
CA ALA A 135 8.37 -5.75 8.96
C ALA A 135 9.57 -6.66 9.26
N GLU A 136 10.53 -6.19 10.06
CA GLU A 136 11.71 -6.96 10.48
C GLU A 136 11.32 -8.20 11.30
N LEU A 137 10.46 -8.05 12.31
CA LEU A 137 9.99 -9.15 13.16
C LEU A 137 9.28 -10.25 12.38
N LEU A 138 8.57 -9.89 11.31
CA LEU A 138 7.82 -10.82 10.46
C LEU A 138 8.62 -11.31 9.24
N GLY A 139 9.88 -10.88 9.07
CA GLY A 139 10.69 -11.21 7.90
C GLY A 139 10.15 -10.63 6.58
N LEU A 140 9.41 -9.53 6.66
CA LEU A 140 8.80 -8.83 5.52
C LEU A 140 9.68 -7.67 5.03
N LYS A 141 9.34 -7.14 3.85
CA LYS A 141 9.94 -5.91 3.30
C LYS A 141 8.91 -4.79 3.30
N THR A 142 9.37 -3.55 3.45
CA THR A 142 8.56 -2.35 3.18
C THR A 142 8.81 -1.88 1.74
N PRO A 143 7.89 -1.11 1.12
CA PRO A 143 8.21 -0.44 -0.13
C PRO A 143 9.46 0.46 0.03
N PRO A 144 10.23 0.71 -1.04
CA PRO A 144 11.41 1.58 -0.99
C PRO A 144 11.07 2.96 -0.41
N VAL A 145 11.84 3.39 0.60
CA VAL A 145 11.75 4.75 1.15
C VAL A 145 12.50 5.70 0.22
N LEU A 146 11.78 6.67 -0.35
CA LEU A 146 12.30 7.68 -1.28
C LEU A 146 12.73 8.96 -0.56
N TYR A 147 12.07 9.28 0.55
CA TYR A 147 12.38 10.43 1.39
C TYR A 147 11.82 10.22 2.80
N ARG A 148 12.53 10.72 3.82
CA ARG A 148 12.01 10.87 5.19
C ARG A 148 12.55 12.18 5.76
N GLY A 149 11.69 12.92 6.43
CA GLY A 149 12.05 14.18 7.07
C GLY A 149 10.85 15.11 7.23
N PRO A 150 11.08 16.37 7.61
CA PRO A 150 10.00 17.36 7.69
C PRO A 150 9.32 17.56 6.34
N TRP A 151 8.03 17.84 6.35
CA TRP A 151 7.29 18.14 5.12
C TRP A 151 7.96 19.25 4.31
N ASP A 152 8.29 18.93 3.08
CA ASP A 152 8.90 19.79 2.08
C ASP A 152 8.35 19.40 0.71
N GLU A 153 7.48 20.25 0.17
CA GLU A 153 6.73 19.93 -1.06
C GLU A 153 7.66 19.72 -2.27
N GLU A 154 8.78 20.44 -2.34
CA GLU A 154 9.74 20.30 -3.43
C GLU A 154 10.46 18.94 -3.36
N LYS A 155 10.90 18.55 -2.16
CA LYS A 155 11.52 17.22 -1.95
C LYS A 155 10.54 16.08 -2.23
N VAL A 156 9.28 16.22 -1.79
CA VAL A 156 8.23 15.22 -2.07
C VAL A 156 7.96 15.10 -3.56
N LYS A 157 7.88 16.21 -4.29
CA LYS A 157 7.73 16.19 -5.75
C LYS A 157 8.92 15.55 -6.45
N ALA A 158 10.14 15.79 -5.96
CA ALA A 158 11.37 15.22 -6.50
C ALA A 158 11.46 13.68 -6.34
N CYS A 159 10.70 13.07 -5.44
CA CYS A 159 10.63 11.61 -5.31
C CYS A 159 10.09 10.89 -6.56
N TYR A 160 9.39 11.60 -7.45
CA TYR A 160 9.00 11.03 -8.75
C TYR A 160 10.10 11.19 -9.79
N THR A 161 10.95 10.17 -9.89
CA THR A 161 12.08 10.10 -10.84
C THR A 161 11.69 9.46 -12.17
N ARG A 162 10.47 8.91 -12.27
CA ARG A 162 9.94 8.10 -13.39
C ARG A 162 10.54 6.70 -13.50
N GLN A 163 11.57 6.38 -12.71
CA GLN A 163 12.25 5.10 -12.71
C GLN A 163 11.97 4.38 -11.39
N SER A 164 11.40 3.18 -11.45
CA SER A 164 11.19 2.35 -10.26
C SER A 164 12.53 1.84 -9.73
N VAL A 165 12.64 1.70 -8.40
CA VAL A 165 13.78 1.04 -7.75
C VAL A 165 13.87 -0.45 -8.14
N PHE A 166 12.78 -1.07 -8.59
CA PHE A 166 12.73 -2.47 -9.00
C PHE A 166 12.77 -2.68 -10.53
N GLY A 167 13.23 -1.67 -11.25
CA GLY A 167 13.28 -1.66 -12.71
C GLY A 167 11.93 -1.28 -13.35
N GLY A 168 12.00 -0.74 -14.55
CA GLY A 168 10.81 -0.25 -15.27
C GLY A 168 10.31 1.11 -14.75
N GLU A 169 9.06 1.43 -15.06
CA GLU A 169 8.51 2.74 -14.77
C GLU A 169 8.06 2.88 -13.32
N GLN A 170 8.19 4.07 -12.74
CA GLN A 170 7.66 4.36 -11.41
C GLN A 170 6.18 4.74 -11.52
N GLU A 171 5.26 4.04 -10.83
CA GLU A 171 3.85 4.47 -10.78
C GLU A 171 3.72 5.86 -10.13
N GLY A 172 4.44 6.06 -9.04
CA GLY A 172 4.40 7.26 -8.24
C GLY A 172 4.89 7.00 -6.82
N TYR A 173 4.30 7.68 -5.85
CA TYR A 173 4.71 7.58 -4.45
C TYR A 173 3.54 7.78 -3.50
N VAL A 174 3.70 7.29 -2.27
CA VAL A 174 2.79 7.52 -1.15
C VAL A 174 3.52 8.35 -0.10
N VAL A 175 2.88 9.42 0.36
CA VAL A 175 3.29 10.19 1.53
C VAL A 175 2.46 9.70 2.71
N ARG A 176 3.08 9.46 3.86
CA ARG A 176 2.39 9.31 5.15
C ARG A 176 3.10 10.05 6.27
N LEU A 177 2.37 10.41 7.31
CA LEU A 177 2.97 10.83 8.59
C LEU A 177 3.82 9.68 9.16
N THR A 178 4.92 10.04 9.82
CA THR A 178 5.74 9.07 10.55
C THR A 178 5.14 8.69 11.90
N THR A 179 4.32 9.56 12.50
CA THR A 179 3.60 9.27 13.74
C THR A 179 2.38 8.38 13.50
N SER A 180 1.91 7.72 14.56
CA SER A 180 0.64 6.99 14.54
C SER A 180 -0.56 7.90 14.26
N PHE A 181 -1.64 7.34 13.73
CA PHE A 181 -2.88 8.07 13.48
C PHE A 181 -4.11 7.16 13.50
N ALA A 182 -5.25 7.69 13.93
CA ALA A 182 -6.50 6.95 13.93
C ALA A 182 -7.01 6.72 12.49
N TYR A 183 -7.78 5.64 12.29
CA TYR A 183 -8.38 5.33 10.99
C TYR A 183 -9.21 6.48 10.39
N ALA A 184 -9.91 7.24 11.25
CA ALA A 184 -10.72 8.39 10.83
C ALA A 184 -9.86 9.53 10.25
N ASP A 185 -8.60 9.63 10.68
CA ASP A 185 -7.66 10.68 10.30
C ASP A 185 -6.79 10.30 9.09
N PHE A 186 -7.02 9.13 8.49
CA PHE A 186 -6.22 8.63 7.37
C PHE A 186 -6.13 9.64 6.22
N LYS A 187 -7.24 10.33 5.90
CA LYS A 187 -7.30 11.34 4.84
C LYS A 187 -6.44 12.60 5.10
N TYR A 188 -6.00 12.80 6.35
CA TYR A 188 -5.07 13.87 6.75
C TYR A 188 -3.67 13.34 7.06
N SER A 189 -3.47 12.04 6.94
CA SER A 189 -2.26 11.36 7.39
C SER A 189 -1.54 10.63 6.26
N ALA A 190 -2.22 10.33 5.15
CA ALA A 190 -1.62 9.73 3.98
C ALA A 190 -2.22 10.27 2.67
N ALA A 191 -1.36 10.43 1.67
CA ALA A 191 -1.71 10.89 0.33
C ALA A 191 -0.85 10.20 -0.72
N LYS A 192 -1.28 10.16 -1.97
CA LYS A 192 -0.51 9.53 -3.06
C LYS A 192 -0.36 10.45 -4.27
N PHE A 193 0.77 10.33 -4.94
CA PHE A 193 0.95 10.80 -6.30
C PHE A 193 0.93 9.60 -7.23
N VAL A 194 0.18 9.68 -8.32
CA VAL A 194 0.16 8.70 -9.40
C VAL A 194 0.42 9.43 -10.72
N ARG A 195 1.36 8.91 -11.51
CA ARG A 195 1.73 9.45 -12.82
C ARG A 195 0.54 9.50 -13.78
N LYS A 196 0.63 10.36 -14.79
CA LYS A 196 -0.37 10.40 -15.86
C LYS A 196 -0.34 9.07 -16.64
N ASN A 197 -1.50 8.60 -17.11
CA ASN A 197 -1.64 7.42 -17.96
C ASN A 197 -1.23 6.08 -17.31
N HIS A 198 -1.24 5.95 -15.98
CA HIS A 198 -0.89 4.69 -15.30
C HIS A 198 -1.84 3.54 -15.63
N VAL A 199 -3.12 3.82 -15.89
CA VAL A 199 -4.13 2.82 -16.29
C VAL A 199 -4.51 3.09 -17.74
N GLN A 200 -4.11 2.21 -18.65
CA GLN A 200 -4.43 2.33 -20.08
C GLN A 200 -5.00 1.06 -20.72
N THR A 201 -5.22 -0.01 -19.96
CA THR A 201 -5.90 -1.19 -20.52
C THR A 201 -7.26 -1.39 -19.88
N ASP A 202 -8.31 -1.22 -20.68
CA ASP A 202 -9.73 -1.35 -20.30
C ASP A 202 -10.13 -2.78 -19.89
N GLN A 203 -9.21 -3.74 -19.96
CA GLN A 203 -9.40 -5.09 -19.47
C GLN A 203 -8.80 -5.21 -18.06
N HIS A 204 -9.66 -5.35 -17.06
CA HIS A 204 -9.26 -5.69 -15.69
C HIS A 204 -8.18 -6.76 -15.70
N TRP A 205 -7.04 -6.50 -15.04
CA TRP A 205 -5.89 -7.42 -14.98
C TRP A 205 -6.27 -8.84 -14.52
N MET A 206 -7.33 -8.97 -13.72
CA MET A 206 -7.91 -10.26 -13.27
C MET A 206 -8.53 -11.11 -14.39
N ALA A 207 -8.79 -10.55 -15.57
CA ALA A 207 -9.37 -11.28 -16.71
C ALA A 207 -8.30 -11.91 -17.63
N LYS A 208 -7.02 -11.60 -17.40
CA LYS A 208 -5.89 -12.13 -18.18
C LYS A 208 -5.22 -13.28 -17.43
N ALA A 209 -4.47 -14.10 -18.17
CA ALA A 209 -3.58 -15.08 -17.54
C ALA A 209 -2.58 -14.33 -16.63
N VAL A 210 -2.31 -14.91 -15.45
CA VAL A 210 -1.37 -14.32 -14.49
C VAL A 210 0.04 -14.38 -15.07
N GLU A 211 0.64 -13.21 -15.27
CA GLU A 211 2.07 -13.04 -15.57
C GLU A 211 2.77 -12.66 -14.27
N PRO A 212 3.63 -13.51 -13.68
CA PRO A 212 4.34 -13.17 -12.45
C PRO A 212 5.41 -12.10 -12.69
N ASN A 213 5.58 -11.17 -11.75
CA ASN A 213 6.77 -10.32 -11.67
C ASN A 213 8.00 -11.16 -11.27
N MET A 214 9.20 -10.62 -11.47
CA MET A 214 10.44 -11.33 -11.15
C MET A 214 11.09 -10.79 -9.87
N LEU A 215 11.59 -11.71 -9.06
CA LEU A 215 12.50 -11.37 -7.96
C LEU A 215 13.90 -11.12 -8.52
N LYS A 216 14.65 -10.24 -7.86
CA LYS A 216 16.07 -10.04 -8.12
C LYS A 216 16.81 -11.37 -7.91
N LEU A 217 17.65 -11.73 -8.88
CA LEU A 217 18.57 -12.86 -8.73
C LEU A 217 19.68 -12.50 -7.74
N GLU A 218 19.93 -13.39 -6.79
CA GLU A 218 21.06 -13.29 -5.85
C GLU A 218 22.40 -13.62 -6.52
#